data_AF-A0A4P6MBA9-F1
#
_entry.id   AF-A0A4P6MBA9-F1
#
_cell.length_a   1.000
_cell.length_b   1.000
_cell.length_c   1.000
_cell.angle_alpha   90.00
_cell.angle_beta   90.00
_cell.angle_gamma   90.00
#
_symmetry.space_group_name_H-M   'P 1'
#
loop_
_entity.id
_entity.type
_entity.pdbx_description
1 polymer ?
#
loop_
_entity_poly.entity_id
_entity_poly.type
_entity_poly.pdbx_seq_one_letter_code
_entity_poly.pdbx_strand_id
1 'polypeptide(L)'
;MLKTISHFFHGSRVSDGSDAKIGHAEGDGVTLHVQLRVLDRDPYLCLADERLRLISVFDDLRYDRADMDMLSGPMRRRVIAKLVPLGFQQVSGGVLENAALDVRMYMPKFRALGASPFDATRDTPRRPQDYYILTPTQTACQFIDHYPVDEAVTAIKALIVKHPINLLRVSDYLEKSGKHQIFAGAIGHLKFVQREAVEAEPLRSRRALR
;
A
#
# COMPACT_ATOMS: atom_id res chain seq x y z
N MET A 1 62.65 -13.72 40.36
CA MET A 1 63.11 -15.14 40.34
C MET A 1 61.96 -15.97 39.80
N LEU A 2 61.94 -16.29 38.51
CA LEU A 2 62.56 -17.47 37.87
C LEU A 2 61.91 -18.81 38.29
N LYS A 3 61.08 -19.30 37.34
CA LYS A 3 60.88 -20.67 36.87
C LYS A 3 60.46 -21.75 37.87
N THR A 4 59.37 -22.43 37.57
CA THR A 4 59.42 -23.85 37.19
C THR A 4 58.28 -24.18 36.23
N ILE A 5 58.65 -24.78 35.10
CA ILE A 5 57.80 -25.34 34.06
C ILE A 5 57.75 -26.85 34.33
N SER A 6 56.56 -27.47 34.30
CA SER A 6 56.43 -28.91 34.04
C SER A 6 55.31 -29.15 33.05
N HIS A 7 55.69 -29.63 31.86
CA HIS A 7 54.80 -30.23 30.86
C HIS A 7 54.78 -31.75 31.04
N PHE A 8 53.62 -32.38 30.90
CA PHE A 8 53.29 -33.71 30.33
C PHE A 8 51.87 -34.08 30.81
N PHE A 9 50.96 -34.79 30.13
CA PHE A 9 50.42 -34.82 28.76
C PHE A 9 49.17 -35.73 28.84
N HIS A 10 48.21 -35.58 27.91
CA HIS A 10 47.09 -36.49 27.56
C HIS A 10 45.83 -36.56 28.45
N GLY A 11 44.74 -36.02 27.89
CA GLY A 11 43.38 -36.19 28.37
C GLY A 11 42.38 -35.47 27.46
N SER A 12 42.20 -36.00 26.26
CA SER A 12 41.28 -35.52 25.22
C SER A 12 39.83 -35.43 25.71
N ARG A 13 39.20 -34.26 25.61
CA ARG A 13 37.76 -34.13 25.34
C ARG A 13 37.52 -32.95 24.42
N VAL A 14 37.27 -33.28 23.16
CA VAL A 14 36.60 -32.42 22.18
C VAL A 14 35.14 -32.33 22.61
N SER A 15 34.65 -31.12 22.84
CA SER A 15 33.22 -30.81 22.79
C SER A 15 33.03 -29.70 21.77
N ASP A 16 32.71 -30.14 20.55
CA ASP A 16 32.00 -29.38 19.53
C ASP A 16 30.73 -28.76 20.11
N GLY A 17 30.43 -27.54 19.70
CA GLY A 17 29.25 -26.83 20.17
C GLY A 17 29.01 -25.49 19.51
N SER A 18 29.06 -25.48 18.17
CA SER A 18 28.29 -24.62 17.27
C SER A 18 28.28 -23.10 17.50
N ASP A 19 29.10 -22.45 16.68
CA ASP A 19 28.70 -21.48 15.65
C ASP A 19 27.55 -20.50 15.94
N ALA A 20 27.95 -19.25 15.85
CA ALA A 20 27.13 -18.09 15.58
C ALA A 20 26.07 -18.33 14.50
N LYS A 21 24.83 -17.94 14.79
CA LYS A 21 23.92 -17.31 13.81
C LYS A 21 23.15 -16.17 14.47
N ILE A 22 23.82 -15.03 14.59
CA ILE A 22 23.15 -13.74 14.54
C ILE A 22 22.99 -13.44 13.05
N GLY A 23 21.76 -13.34 12.58
CA GLY A 23 21.44 -12.95 11.22
C GLY A 23 20.25 -13.73 10.70
N HIS A 24 19.12 -13.04 10.52
CA HIS A 24 18.23 -13.09 9.35
C HIS A 24 16.94 -12.34 9.70
N ALA A 25 16.87 -11.04 9.38
CA ALA A 25 15.61 -10.31 9.22
C ALA A 25 15.75 -9.07 8.30
N GLU A 26 16.79 -9.00 7.46
CA GLU A 26 16.95 -7.92 6.47
C GLU A 26 16.68 -8.39 5.01
N GLY A 27 16.36 -9.68 4.81
CA GLY A 27 16.15 -10.26 3.47
C GLY A 27 14.69 -10.40 3.00
N ASP A 28 13.73 -10.45 3.92
CA ASP A 28 12.35 -10.85 3.57
C ASP A 28 11.48 -9.69 3.06
N GLY A 29 11.78 -8.46 3.50
CA GLY A 29 11.05 -7.27 3.06
C GLY A 29 11.23 -6.97 1.57
N VAL A 30 12.44 -7.15 1.03
CA VAL A 30 12.75 -6.99 -0.40
C VAL A 30 11.98 -8.02 -1.23
N THR A 31 11.85 -9.25 -0.71
CA THR A 31 11.08 -10.32 -1.37
C THR A 31 9.59 -9.99 -1.45
N LEU A 32 8.98 -9.45 -0.39
CA LEU A 32 7.55 -9.15 -0.39
C LEU A 32 7.20 -8.03 -1.38
N HIS A 33 8.00 -6.95 -1.45
CA HIS A 33 7.75 -5.87 -2.41
C HIS A 33 7.75 -6.41 -3.86
N VAL A 34 8.73 -7.25 -4.20
CA VAL A 34 8.83 -7.89 -5.51
C VAL A 34 7.63 -8.80 -5.77
N GLN A 35 7.18 -9.57 -4.77
CA GLN A 35 5.99 -10.40 -4.89
C GLN A 35 4.72 -9.56 -5.12
N LEU A 36 4.56 -8.45 -4.41
CA LEU A 36 3.39 -7.57 -4.54
C LEU A 36 3.32 -6.87 -5.90
N ARG A 37 4.42 -6.77 -6.66
CA ARG A 37 4.36 -6.30 -8.06
C ARG A 37 3.54 -7.21 -8.96
N VAL A 38 3.25 -8.46 -8.55
CA VAL A 38 2.31 -9.32 -9.28
C VAL A 38 0.90 -8.70 -9.34
N LEU A 39 0.57 -7.85 -8.36
CA LEU A 39 -0.73 -7.17 -8.30
C LEU A 39 -0.92 -6.26 -9.51
N ASP A 40 0.13 -5.63 -10.03
CA ASP A 40 0.04 -4.73 -11.20
C ASP A 40 -0.41 -5.42 -12.51
N ARG A 41 -0.42 -6.76 -12.54
CA ARG A 41 -1.03 -7.53 -13.63
C ARG A 41 -2.56 -7.60 -13.53
N ASP A 42 -3.11 -7.26 -12.37
CA ASP A 42 -4.54 -7.19 -12.17
C ASP A 42 -5.09 -5.85 -12.66
N PRO A 43 -6.21 -5.88 -13.40
CA PRO A 43 -6.84 -4.65 -13.82
C PRO A 43 -7.35 -3.77 -12.66
N TYR A 44 -7.74 -4.37 -11.52
CA TYR A 44 -8.49 -3.71 -10.46
C TYR A 44 -7.71 -3.55 -9.16
N LEU A 45 -6.45 -3.95 -9.14
CA LEU A 45 -5.62 -3.98 -7.95
C LEU A 45 -4.19 -3.70 -8.37
N CYS A 46 -3.48 -2.83 -7.66
CA CYS A 46 -2.07 -2.57 -7.96
C CYS A 46 -1.32 -2.14 -6.71
N LEU A 47 0.00 -2.33 -6.73
CA LEU A 47 0.89 -1.74 -5.75
C LEU A 47 1.10 -0.28 -6.15
N ALA A 48 0.28 0.61 -5.58
CA ALA A 48 0.27 2.01 -5.98
C ALA A 48 1.54 2.75 -5.55
N ASP A 49 2.10 2.39 -4.39
CA ASP A 49 3.32 3.00 -3.89
C ASP A 49 4.05 2.11 -2.89
N GLU A 50 5.33 1.84 -3.18
CA GLU A 50 6.20 1.01 -2.34
C GLU A 50 6.66 1.75 -1.07
N ARG A 51 6.96 3.06 -1.18
CA ARG A 51 7.50 3.89 -0.09
C ARG A 51 6.44 4.14 0.99
N LEU A 52 5.21 4.45 0.58
CA LEU A 52 4.05 4.64 1.45
C LEU A 52 3.32 3.33 1.76
N ARG A 53 3.72 2.21 1.13
CA ARG A 53 3.11 0.87 1.30
C ARG A 53 1.60 0.89 1.05
N LEU A 54 1.23 1.40 -0.11
CA LEU A 54 -0.15 1.57 -0.53
C LEU A 54 -0.49 0.60 -1.65
N ILE A 55 -1.56 -0.15 -1.44
CA ILE A 55 -2.22 -0.95 -2.48
C ILE A 55 -3.51 -0.22 -2.85
N SER A 56 -3.66 0.09 -4.13
CA SER A 56 -4.90 0.67 -4.65
C SER A 56 -5.78 -0.43 -5.19
N VAL A 57 -7.07 -0.38 -4.87
CA VAL A 57 -8.11 -1.23 -5.42
C VAL A 57 -9.11 -0.35 -6.12
N PHE A 58 -9.52 -0.73 -7.32
CA PHE A 58 -10.48 -0.03 -8.16
C PHE A 58 -11.66 -0.95 -8.49
N ASP A 59 -12.84 -0.38 -8.72
CA ASP A 59 -14.06 -1.15 -9.02
C ASP A 59 -14.65 -0.73 -10.36
N ASP A 60 -15.10 0.53 -10.46
CA ASP A 60 -15.80 1.09 -11.63
C ASP A 60 -15.36 2.53 -11.93
N LEU A 61 -15.54 2.93 -13.20
CA LEU A 61 -15.21 4.25 -13.74
C LEU A 61 -16.23 5.32 -13.37
N ARG A 62 -17.43 4.90 -12.93
CA ARG A 62 -18.53 5.80 -12.64
C ARG A 62 -18.42 6.27 -11.19
N TYR A 63 -18.06 7.54 -11.04
CA TYR A 63 -18.09 8.25 -9.77
C TYR A 63 -19.28 9.20 -9.78
N ASP A 64 -20.23 8.98 -8.90
CA ASP A 64 -21.17 10.00 -8.49
C ASP A 64 -20.49 10.93 -7.45
N ARG A 65 -20.99 12.17 -7.29
CA ARG A 65 -20.41 13.13 -6.33
C ARG A 65 -20.74 12.82 -4.87
N ALA A 66 -21.86 12.15 -4.62
CA ALA A 66 -22.28 11.66 -3.32
C ALA A 66 -21.57 10.34 -2.94
N ASP A 67 -20.89 9.68 -3.89
CA ASP A 67 -20.34 8.35 -3.73
C ASP A 67 -19.35 8.35 -2.59
N MET A 68 -19.73 7.57 -1.59
CA MET A 68 -18.94 7.29 -0.43
C MET A 68 -17.64 6.63 -0.86
N ASP A 69 -16.51 7.28 -0.57
CA ASP A 69 -15.21 6.76 -0.94
C ASP A 69 -14.76 5.69 0.06
N MET A 70 -15.22 4.47 -0.18
CA MET A 70 -14.92 3.30 0.64
C MET A 70 -14.67 2.05 -0.20
N LEU A 71 -13.97 1.08 0.38
CA LEU A 71 -13.81 -0.24 -0.22
C LEU A 71 -15.14 -1.01 -0.24
N SER A 72 -15.68 -1.21 -1.44
CA SER A 72 -16.89 -2.00 -1.69
C SER A 72 -16.69 -3.49 -1.35
N GLY A 73 -17.78 -4.24 -1.21
CA GLY A 73 -17.73 -5.69 -1.03
C GLY A 73 -16.95 -6.40 -2.15
N PRO A 74 -17.23 -6.14 -3.44
CA PRO A 74 -16.45 -6.65 -4.56
C PRO A 74 -14.95 -6.33 -4.49
N MET A 75 -14.57 -5.10 -4.16
CA MET A 75 -13.16 -4.70 -3.99
C MET A 75 -12.47 -5.52 -2.90
N ARG A 76 -13.10 -5.64 -1.74
CA ARG A 76 -12.58 -6.43 -0.61
C ARG A 76 -12.38 -7.90 -0.99
N ARG A 77 -13.37 -8.51 -1.66
CA ARG A 77 -13.27 -9.89 -2.14
C ARG A 77 -12.13 -10.07 -3.15
N ARG A 78 -11.95 -9.11 -4.08
CA ARG A 78 -10.88 -9.13 -5.07
C ARG A 78 -9.50 -9.09 -4.40
N VAL A 79 -9.32 -8.20 -3.43
CA VAL A 79 -8.11 -8.09 -2.62
C VAL A 79 -7.79 -9.40 -1.92
N ILE A 80 -8.74 -9.97 -1.19
CA ILE A 80 -8.56 -11.23 -0.46
C ILE A 80 -8.14 -12.33 -1.43
N ALA A 81 -8.87 -12.48 -2.55
CA ALA A 81 -8.57 -13.51 -3.55
C ALA A 81 -7.15 -13.38 -4.14
N LYS A 82 -6.59 -12.17 -4.20
CA LYS A 82 -5.24 -11.92 -4.74
C LYS A 82 -4.12 -12.03 -3.70
N LEU A 83 -4.41 -11.76 -2.44
CA LEU A 83 -3.42 -11.83 -1.37
C LEU A 83 -3.34 -13.24 -0.73
N VAL A 84 -4.40 -14.06 -0.80
CA VAL A 84 -4.38 -15.45 -0.30
C VAL A 84 -3.25 -16.29 -0.93
N PRO A 85 -3.03 -16.28 -2.27
CA PRO A 85 -1.91 -16.99 -2.88
C PRO A 85 -0.52 -16.50 -2.42
N LEU A 86 -0.43 -15.31 -1.84
CA LEU A 86 0.80 -14.74 -1.27
C LEU A 86 0.96 -15.04 0.23
N GLY A 87 0.12 -15.94 0.78
CA GLY A 87 0.20 -16.37 2.18
C GLY A 87 -0.56 -15.48 3.17
N PHE A 88 -1.37 -14.51 2.69
CA PHE A 88 -2.20 -13.70 3.58
C PHE A 88 -3.50 -14.40 3.96
N GLN A 89 -3.91 -14.24 5.21
CA GLN A 89 -5.17 -14.76 5.75
C GLN A 89 -5.97 -13.64 6.41
N GLN A 90 -7.30 -13.70 6.31
CA GLN A 90 -8.16 -12.70 6.92
C GLN A 90 -8.33 -12.97 8.42
N VAL A 91 -7.73 -12.12 9.24
CA VAL A 91 -7.82 -12.23 10.72
C VAL A 91 -8.94 -11.36 11.29
N SER A 92 -9.38 -10.34 10.55
CA SER A 92 -10.59 -9.59 10.88
C SER A 92 -11.23 -8.98 9.62
N GLY A 93 -12.44 -8.40 9.76
CA GLY A 93 -13.16 -7.76 8.65
C GLY A 93 -12.38 -6.65 7.91
N GLY A 94 -11.31 -6.11 8.50
CA GLY A 94 -10.46 -5.07 7.89
C GLY A 94 -8.97 -5.38 7.91
N VAL A 95 -8.54 -6.59 8.28
CA VAL A 95 -7.11 -6.92 8.41
C VAL A 95 -6.84 -8.28 7.78
N LEU A 96 -5.85 -8.31 6.90
CA LEU A 96 -5.21 -9.52 6.38
C LEU A 96 -3.80 -9.61 6.97
N GLU A 97 -3.38 -10.81 7.37
CA GLU A 97 -2.08 -11.07 8.00
C GLU A 97 -1.33 -12.16 7.25
N ASN A 98 -0.04 -11.94 7.04
CA ASN A 98 0.91 -12.98 6.69
C ASN A 98 1.86 -13.15 7.89
N ALA A 99 1.59 -14.15 8.73
CA ALA A 99 2.33 -14.40 9.95
C ALA A 99 3.79 -14.79 9.70
N ALA A 100 4.07 -15.49 8.59
CA ALA A 100 5.43 -15.90 8.23
C ALA A 100 6.34 -14.69 7.91
N LEU A 101 5.76 -13.63 7.36
CA LEU A 101 6.48 -12.39 7.02
C LEU A 101 6.32 -11.28 8.07
N ASP A 102 5.55 -11.51 9.13
CA ASP A 102 5.14 -10.49 10.11
C ASP A 102 4.57 -9.21 9.45
N VAL A 103 3.74 -9.36 8.41
CA VAL A 103 3.12 -8.22 7.70
C VAL A 103 1.60 -8.28 7.76
N ARG A 104 1.00 -7.11 8.01
CA ARG A 104 -0.44 -6.91 7.94
C ARG A 104 -0.83 -5.95 6.82
N MET A 105 -2.00 -6.18 6.25
CA MET A 105 -2.63 -5.34 5.25
C MET A 105 -3.95 -4.83 5.83
N TYR A 106 -4.08 -3.52 5.98
CA TYR A 106 -5.24 -2.88 6.58
C TYR A 106 -6.17 -2.34 5.50
N MET A 107 -7.44 -2.69 5.59
CA MET A 107 -8.56 -2.10 4.85
C MET A 107 -9.29 -1.15 5.79
N PRO A 108 -8.99 0.16 5.78
CA PRO A 108 -9.56 1.09 6.74
C PRO A 108 -11.08 1.05 6.74
N LYS A 109 -11.66 1.13 7.94
CA LYS A 109 -13.11 1.14 8.10
C LYS A 109 -13.63 2.53 7.81
N PHE A 110 -14.70 2.57 7.04
CA PHE A 110 -15.49 3.77 6.90
C PHE A 110 -16.25 4.04 8.20
N ARG A 111 -16.25 5.32 8.63
CA ARG A 111 -16.88 5.74 9.89
C ARG A 111 -18.19 6.50 9.69
N ALA A 112 -18.24 7.47 8.78
CA ALA A 112 -19.38 8.36 8.66
C ALA A 112 -19.56 8.90 7.23
N LEU A 113 -20.83 9.06 6.81
CA LEU A 113 -21.19 9.76 5.57
C LEU A 113 -20.56 11.16 5.57
N GLY A 114 -19.87 11.51 4.48
CA GLY A 114 -19.11 12.76 4.40
C GLY A 114 -17.73 12.73 5.05
N ALA A 115 -17.21 11.56 5.45
CA ALA A 115 -15.81 11.45 5.85
C ALA A 115 -14.88 11.86 4.69
N SER A 116 -13.83 12.61 5.05
CA SER A 116 -12.79 13.01 4.11
C SER A 116 -11.99 11.78 3.65
N PRO A 117 -11.70 11.64 2.35
CA PRO A 117 -10.81 10.59 1.87
C PRO A 117 -9.37 10.75 2.38
N PHE A 118 -8.98 11.96 2.82
CA PHE A 118 -7.69 12.20 3.49
C PHE A 118 -7.60 11.51 4.85
N ASP A 119 -8.73 11.33 5.53
CA ASP A 119 -8.78 10.74 6.88
C ASP A 119 -8.74 9.21 6.88
N ALA A 120 -8.68 8.56 5.71
CA ALA A 120 -8.79 7.11 5.58
C ALA A 120 -7.77 6.35 6.46
N THR A 121 -6.57 6.90 6.66
CA THR A 121 -5.49 6.26 7.43
C THR A 121 -5.37 6.79 8.86
N ARG A 122 -6.03 7.91 9.19
CA ARG A 122 -5.92 8.62 10.48
C ARG A 122 -6.16 7.70 11.68
N ASP A 123 -7.15 6.85 11.53
CA ASP A 123 -7.76 6.06 12.60
C ASP A 123 -7.41 4.57 12.56
N THR A 124 -6.59 4.17 11.58
CA THR A 124 -6.14 2.78 11.40
C THR A 124 -4.62 2.77 11.46
N PRO A 125 -3.97 3.15 12.57
CA PRO A 125 -2.52 3.20 12.63
C PRO A 125 -1.92 1.82 12.29
N ARG A 126 -0.86 1.83 11.49
CA ARG A 126 -0.16 0.63 11.04
C ARG A 126 1.30 0.68 11.44
N ARG A 127 1.94 -0.49 11.55
CA ARG A 127 3.39 -0.56 11.74
C ARG A 127 4.11 -0.14 10.45
N PRO A 128 5.38 0.29 10.51
CA PRO A 128 6.13 0.67 9.32
C PRO A 128 6.18 -0.40 8.24
N GLN A 129 6.23 -1.69 8.61
CA GLN A 129 6.25 -2.80 7.64
C GLN A 129 4.89 -3.13 7.00
N ASP A 130 3.79 -2.69 7.63
CA ASP A 130 2.43 -3.02 7.19
C ASP A 130 2.00 -2.16 6.00
N TYR A 131 0.87 -2.51 5.38
CA TYR A 131 0.33 -1.83 4.20
C TYR A 131 -1.08 -1.33 4.44
N TYR A 132 -1.46 -0.29 3.69
CA TYR A 132 -2.86 0.07 3.50
C TYR A 132 -3.37 -0.42 2.16
N ILE A 133 -4.62 -0.88 2.17
CA ILE A 133 -5.42 -1.16 0.99
C ILE A 133 -6.48 -0.06 0.93
N LEU A 134 -6.44 0.75 -0.11
CA LEU A 134 -7.22 1.98 -0.24
C LEU A 134 -7.95 2.02 -1.58
N THR A 135 -9.02 2.83 -1.66
CA THR A 135 -9.58 3.23 -2.96
C THR A 135 -8.55 4.09 -3.72
N PRO A 136 -8.72 4.32 -5.03
CA PRO A 136 -7.79 5.16 -5.79
C PRO A 136 -7.82 6.61 -5.29
N THR A 137 -9.00 7.10 -4.90
CA THR A 137 -9.19 8.43 -4.33
C THR A 137 -8.49 8.59 -2.98
N GLN A 138 -8.67 7.65 -2.05
CA GLN A 138 -7.92 7.64 -0.78
C GLN A 138 -6.41 7.56 -1.02
N THR A 139 -5.96 6.75 -1.98
CA THR A 139 -4.55 6.62 -2.36
C THR A 139 -3.99 7.96 -2.85
N ALA A 140 -4.73 8.66 -3.71
CA ALA A 140 -4.35 9.98 -4.21
C ALA A 140 -4.23 11.01 -3.08
N CYS A 141 -5.14 10.99 -2.11
CA CYS A 141 -5.05 11.83 -0.92
C CYS A 141 -3.76 11.55 -0.12
N GLN A 142 -3.33 10.29 0.01
CA GLN A 142 -2.06 9.99 0.66
C GLN A 142 -0.85 10.57 -0.10
N PHE A 143 -0.87 10.57 -1.44
CA PHE A 143 0.17 11.25 -2.23
C PHE A 143 0.20 12.76 -1.97
N ILE A 144 -0.98 13.38 -1.95
CA ILE A 144 -1.12 14.81 -1.66
C ILE A 144 -0.59 15.15 -0.27
N ASP A 145 -0.81 14.31 0.74
CA ASP A 145 -0.35 14.58 2.11
C ASP A 145 1.15 14.33 2.31
N HIS A 146 1.72 13.32 1.63
CA HIS A 146 3.06 12.84 1.97
C HIS A 146 4.16 13.29 0.99
N TYR A 147 3.83 13.64 -0.26
CA TYR A 147 4.83 14.00 -1.27
C TYR A 147 4.85 15.49 -1.60
N PRO A 148 5.98 16.04 -2.07
CA PRO A 148 6.00 17.35 -2.72
C PRO A 148 4.94 17.41 -3.84
N VAL A 149 4.40 18.61 -4.10
CA VAL A 149 3.26 18.75 -5.04
C VAL A 149 3.56 18.15 -6.41
N ASP A 150 4.74 18.39 -6.98
CA ASP A 150 5.11 17.87 -8.29
C ASP A 150 5.23 16.34 -8.32
N GLU A 151 5.79 15.75 -7.26
CA GLU A 151 5.84 14.30 -7.07
C GLU A 151 4.43 13.71 -6.91
N ALA A 152 3.57 14.35 -6.13
CA ALA A 152 2.18 13.94 -5.93
C ALA A 152 1.39 13.97 -7.25
N VAL A 153 1.51 15.05 -8.02
CA VAL A 153 0.88 15.17 -9.35
C VAL A 153 1.37 14.07 -10.28
N THR A 154 2.67 13.77 -10.27
CA THR A 154 3.26 12.70 -11.09
C THR A 154 2.73 11.32 -10.69
N ALA A 155 2.72 11.01 -9.39
CA ALA A 155 2.18 9.76 -8.86
C ALA A 155 0.68 9.60 -9.19
N ILE A 156 -0.11 10.67 -9.07
CA ILE A 156 -1.54 10.66 -9.39
C ILE A 156 -1.77 10.42 -10.87
N LYS A 157 -1.00 11.04 -11.77
CA LYS A 157 -1.08 10.76 -13.22
C LYS A 157 -0.83 9.27 -13.52
N ALA A 158 0.20 8.70 -12.88
CA ALA A 158 0.53 7.29 -13.04
C ALA A 158 -0.56 6.35 -12.49
N LEU A 159 -1.26 6.77 -11.43
CA LEU A 159 -2.40 6.04 -10.88
C LEU A 159 -3.62 6.12 -11.81
N ILE A 160 -3.97 7.31 -12.30
CA ILE A 160 -5.17 7.57 -13.12
C ILE A 160 -5.27 6.67 -14.34
N VAL A 161 -4.14 6.40 -15.02
CA VAL A 161 -4.12 5.55 -16.22
C VAL A 161 -4.42 4.08 -15.93
N LYS A 162 -4.35 3.65 -14.66
CA LYS A 162 -4.68 2.30 -14.20
C LYS A 162 -6.02 2.29 -13.47
N HIS A 163 -6.18 3.19 -12.51
CA HIS A 163 -7.29 3.31 -11.58
C HIS A 163 -7.73 4.79 -11.51
N PRO A 164 -8.77 5.18 -12.27
CA PRO A 164 -9.32 6.53 -12.20
C PRO A 164 -9.71 6.95 -10.78
N ILE A 165 -9.76 8.24 -10.52
CA ILE A 165 -9.94 8.84 -9.19
C ILE A 165 -11.14 9.79 -9.19
N ASN A 166 -11.85 9.90 -8.07
CA ASN A 166 -12.86 10.94 -7.88
C ASN A 166 -12.18 12.30 -7.57
N LEU A 167 -11.64 12.96 -8.60
CA LEU A 167 -10.93 14.24 -8.48
C LEU A 167 -11.81 15.39 -7.97
N LEU A 168 -13.13 15.30 -8.16
CA LEU A 168 -14.08 16.26 -7.61
C LEU A 168 -14.13 16.13 -6.09
N ARG A 169 -14.27 14.89 -5.60
CA ARG A 169 -14.24 14.62 -4.17
C ARG A 169 -12.90 15.04 -3.55
N VAL A 170 -11.76 14.77 -4.19
CA VAL A 170 -10.47 15.28 -3.71
C VAL A 170 -10.51 16.80 -3.55
N SER A 171 -10.98 17.52 -4.57
CA SER A 171 -11.08 18.98 -4.57
C SER A 171 -11.96 19.52 -3.44
N ASP A 172 -13.06 18.83 -3.11
CA ASP A 172 -14.00 19.27 -2.06
C ASP A 172 -13.37 19.20 -0.65
N TYR A 173 -12.40 18.31 -0.45
CA TYR A 173 -11.72 18.12 0.85
C TYR A 173 -10.32 18.75 0.93
N LEU A 174 -9.88 19.49 -0.09
CA LEU A 174 -8.64 20.25 0.00
C LEU A 174 -8.78 21.36 1.05
N GLU A 175 -8.07 21.19 2.16
CA GLU A 175 -7.94 22.22 3.19
C GLU A 175 -7.30 23.52 2.69
N LYS A 176 -7.46 24.61 3.46
CA LYS A 176 -6.82 25.91 3.19
C LYS A 176 -5.32 25.95 3.56
N SER A 177 -4.66 24.80 3.62
CA SER A 177 -3.22 24.70 3.87
C SER A 177 -2.43 25.09 2.61
N GLY A 178 -1.20 25.60 2.78
CA GLY A 178 -0.39 26.05 1.64
C GLY A 178 -0.18 24.94 0.60
N LYS A 179 0.08 23.71 1.04
CA LYS A 179 0.27 22.56 0.16
C LYS A 179 -0.99 22.23 -0.65
N HIS A 180 -2.15 22.18 0.00
CA HIS A 180 -3.42 21.86 -0.65
C HIS A 180 -3.87 22.95 -1.62
N GLN A 181 -3.61 24.22 -1.29
CA GLN A 181 -3.88 25.34 -2.20
C GLN A 181 -3.02 25.29 -3.47
N ILE A 182 -1.72 24.96 -3.34
CA ILE A 182 -0.86 24.78 -4.51
C ILE A 182 -1.34 23.58 -5.34
N PHE A 183 -1.65 22.45 -4.69
CA PHE A 183 -2.16 21.27 -5.37
C PHE A 183 -3.51 21.52 -6.08
N ALA A 184 -4.39 22.37 -5.53
CA ALA A 184 -5.66 22.72 -6.14
C ALA A 184 -5.50 23.23 -7.58
N GLY A 185 -4.39 23.93 -7.88
CA GLY A 185 -4.05 24.38 -9.24
C GLY A 185 -3.85 23.24 -10.24
N ALA A 186 -3.49 22.03 -9.78
CA ALA A 186 -3.27 20.86 -10.63
C ALA A 186 -4.56 20.08 -10.96
N ILE A 187 -5.67 20.30 -10.22
CA ILE A 187 -6.92 19.54 -10.38
C ILE A 187 -7.47 19.62 -11.81
N GLY A 188 -7.43 20.80 -12.43
CA GLY A 188 -7.91 21.00 -13.80
C GLY A 188 -7.13 20.15 -14.82
N HIS A 189 -5.80 20.13 -14.68
CA HIS A 189 -4.92 19.30 -15.52
C HIS A 189 -5.16 17.81 -15.30
N LEU A 190 -5.30 17.37 -14.05
CA LEU A 190 -5.56 15.97 -13.72
C LEU A 190 -6.90 15.48 -14.28
N LYS A 191 -7.93 16.33 -14.28
CA LYS A 191 -9.21 16.02 -14.93
C LYS A 191 -9.06 15.78 -16.43
N PHE A 192 -8.25 16.59 -17.10
CA PHE A 192 -7.96 16.41 -18.52
C PHE A 192 -7.27 15.06 -18.78
N VAL A 193 -6.20 14.76 -18.04
CA VAL A 193 -5.47 13.48 -18.14
C VAL A 193 -6.39 12.28 -17.90
N GLN A 194 -7.25 12.36 -16.87
CA GLN A 194 -8.18 11.27 -16.58
C GLN A 194 -9.22 11.06 -17.68
N ARG A 195 -9.74 12.14 -18.27
CA ARG A 195 -10.69 12.01 -19.38
C ARG A 195 -10.07 11.24 -20.54
N GLU A 196 -8.85 11.61 -20.95
CA GLU A 196 -8.12 10.91 -22.01
C GLU A 196 -7.88 9.43 -21.65
N ALA A 197 -7.47 9.16 -20.42
CA ALA A 197 -7.22 7.80 -19.94
C ALA A 197 -8.49 6.93 -19.98
N VAL A 198 -9.63 7.46 -19.53
CA VAL A 198 -10.92 6.73 -19.48
C VAL A 198 -11.48 6.47 -20.89
N GLU A 199 -11.23 7.37 -21.83
CA GLU A 199 -11.63 7.22 -23.24
C GLU A 199 -10.72 6.26 -24.02
N ALA A 200 -9.56 5.88 -23.47
CA ALA A 200 -8.59 4.97 -24.06
C ALA A 200 -8.62 3.55 -23.46
N GLU A 201 -8.05 2.58 -24.19
CA GLU A 201 -7.79 1.26 -23.62
C GLU A 201 -6.63 1.33 -22.59
N PRO A 202 -6.65 0.53 -21.51
CA PRO A 202 -7.61 -0.54 -21.22
C PRO A 202 -8.81 -0.09 -20.36
N LEU A 203 -8.95 1.21 -20.08
CA LEU A 203 -9.98 1.71 -19.18
C LEU A 203 -11.35 1.76 -19.86
N ARG A 204 -11.43 2.19 -21.11
CA ARG A 204 -12.70 2.30 -21.85
C ARG A 204 -13.52 1.01 -21.86
N SER A 205 -12.85 -0.14 -21.96
CA SER A 205 -13.49 -1.46 -21.99
C SER A 205 -13.72 -2.06 -20.59
N ARG A 206 -13.32 -1.36 -19.53
CA ARG A 206 -13.38 -1.87 -18.16
C ARG A 206 -14.81 -1.95 -17.64
N ARG A 207 -15.13 -3.05 -16.96
CA ARG A 207 -16.43 -3.26 -16.32
C ARG A 207 -16.30 -3.17 -14.80
N ALA A 208 -17.38 -2.81 -14.10
CA ALA A 208 -17.43 -2.90 -12.64
C ALA A 208 -17.17 -4.33 -12.13
N LEU A 209 -16.58 -4.46 -10.94
CA LEU A 209 -16.54 -5.72 -10.19
C LEU A 209 -17.96 -6.10 -9.74
N ARG A 210 -18.19 -7.40 -9.51
CA ARG A 210 -19.49 -7.95 -9.12
C ARG A 210 -19.39 -8.79 -7.85
#